data_AF-A0A1A8SJX2-F1
#
_entry.id   AF-A0A1A8SJX2-F1
#
_cell.length_a   1.000
_cell.length_b   1.000
_cell.length_c   1.000
_cell.angle_alpha   90.00
_cell.angle_beta   90.00
_cell.angle_gamma   90.00
#
_symmetry.space_group_name_H-M   'P 1'
#
loop_
_entity.id
_entity.type
_entity.pdbx_description
1 polymer ?
#
loop_
_entity_poly.entity_id
_entity_poly.type
_entity_poly.pdbx_seq_one_letter_code
_entity_poly.pdbx_strand_id
1 'polypeptide(L)'
;MSGYTPDEKLRFDQLVKLRRQWLKDQELSPREPVVQAKPPGPVAKFWASFLEPKSLWRIYTYKAYKGGVFTITRLLLPGWIVHYYVKYHVATKPYGIVETKPKLLPGDTILETGEVLPDLPEIHGHH
;
A
#
# COMPACT_ATOMS: atom_id res chain seq x y z
N MET A 1 18.68 59.96 14.33
CA MET A 1 18.60 58.60 13.77
C MET A 1 20.01 58.16 13.39
N SER A 2 20.75 57.59 14.33
CA SER A 2 22.15 57.23 14.10
C SER A 2 22.21 55.95 13.27
N GLY A 3 22.66 56.07 12.03
CA GLY A 3 23.01 54.92 11.21
C GLY A 3 24.31 54.26 11.69
N TYR A 4 24.72 53.20 10.99
CA TYR A 4 25.96 52.48 11.26
C TYR A 4 27.19 53.39 11.24
N THR A 5 28.09 53.15 12.19
CA THR A 5 29.43 53.74 12.22
C THR A 5 30.25 53.25 11.01
N PRO A 6 31.30 53.99 10.59
CA PRO A 6 32.14 53.59 9.47
C PRO A 6 32.73 52.19 9.63
N ASP A 7 33.15 51.81 10.84
CA ASP A 7 33.73 50.50 11.13
C ASP A 7 32.69 49.37 11.06
N GLU A 8 31.46 49.62 11.51
CA GLU A 8 30.35 48.66 11.39
C GLU A 8 29.98 48.42 9.93
N LYS A 9 29.98 49.47 9.09
CA LYS A 9 29.76 49.33 7.64
C LYS A 9 30.88 48.55 6.97
N LEU A 10 32.14 48.87 7.28
CA LEU A 10 33.30 48.14 6.76
C LEU A 10 33.22 46.65 7.13
N ARG A 11 32.91 46.35 8.39
CA ARG A 11 32.77 44.97 8.89
C ARG A 11 31.60 44.25 8.22
N PHE A 12 30.47 44.93 8.03
CA PHE A 12 29.31 44.36 7.35
C PHE A 12 29.65 43.97 5.91
N ASP A 13 30.30 44.85 5.15
CA ASP A 13 30.69 44.57 3.77
C ASP A 13 31.69 43.41 3.66
N GLN A 14 32.64 43.33 4.60
CA GLN A 14 33.57 42.20 4.70
C GLN A 14 32.83 40.87 4.94
N LEU A 15 31.89 40.84 5.89
CA LEU A 15 31.09 39.65 6.19
C LEU A 15 30.18 39.26 5.01
N VAL A 16 29.57 40.24 4.33
CA VAL A 16 28.74 39.99 3.14
C VAL A 16 29.57 39.37 2.03
N LYS A 17 30.80 39.84 1.81
CA LYS A 17 31.70 39.27 0.80
C LYS A 17 32.06 37.82 1.12
N LEU A 18 32.45 37.54 2.37
CA LEU A 18 32.74 36.18 2.83
C LEU A 18 31.50 35.27 2.73
N ARG A 19 30.33 35.79 3.09
CA ARG A 19 29.06 35.05 3.01
C ARG A 19 28.72 34.69 1.56
N ARG A 20 28.92 35.60 0.61
CA ARG A 20 28.68 35.32 -0.82
C ARG A 20 29.63 34.26 -1.37
N GLN A 21 30.89 34.27 -0.96
CA GLN A 21 31.87 33.23 -1.33
C GLN A 21 31.49 31.88 -0.73
N TRP A 22 31.20 31.84 0.58
CA TRP A 22 30.75 30.63 1.24
C TRP A 22 29.50 30.03 0.58
N LEU A 23 28.51 30.86 0.23
CA LEU A 23 27.30 30.40 -0.46
C LEU A 23 27.61 29.83 -1.85
N LYS A 24 28.59 30.39 -2.56
CA LYS A 24 29.05 29.87 -3.83
C LYS A 24 29.81 28.55 -3.67
N ASP A 25 30.57 28.40 -2.59
CA ASP A 25 31.28 27.15 -2.27
C ASP A 25 30.32 26.01 -1.84
N GLN A 26 29.07 26.32 -1.51
CA GLN A 26 28.02 25.32 -1.29
C GLN A 26 27.37 24.81 -2.59
N GLU A 27 27.69 25.40 -3.74
CA GLU A 27 27.22 24.87 -5.03
C GLU A 27 27.94 23.55 -5.32
N LEU A 28 27.17 22.46 -5.32
CA LEU A 28 27.70 21.12 -5.54
C LEU A 28 27.89 20.86 -7.04
N SER A 29 29.04 20.28 -7.38
CA SER A 29 29.31 19.89 -8.77
C SER A 29 28.53 18.62 -9.12
N PRO A 30 28.12 18.41 -10.38
CA PRO A 30 27.42 17.19 -10.80
C PRO A 30 28.21 15.87 -10.63
N ARG A 31 29.47 15.92 -10.21
CA ARG A 31 30.42 14.79 -10.16
C ARG A 31 30.61 14.22 -8.77
N GLU A 32 29.60 14.33 -7.93
CA GLU A 32 29.67 13.72 -6.60
C GLU A 32 29.92 12.22 -6.68
N PRO A 33 30.72 11.67 -5.76
CA PRO A 33 30.90 10.23 -5.66
C PRO A 33 29.56 9.58 -5.29
N VAL A 34 28.94 8.92 -6.25
CA VAL A 34 27.71 8.15 -6.04
C VAL A 34 28.09 6.73 -5.60
N VAL A 35 27.50 6.27 -4.51
CA VAL A 35 27.58 4.85 -4.10
C VAL A 35 26.99 4.00 -5.22
N GLN A 36 27.80 3.09 -5.78
CA GLN A 36 27.33 2.22 -6.85
C GLN A 36 26.15 1.37 -6.37
N ALA A 37 25.06 1.38 -7.13
CA ALA A 37 23.90 0.57 -6.82
C ALA A 37 24.25 -0.92 -6.90
N LYS A 38 23.74 -1.71 -5.95
CA LYS A 38 23.85 -3.17 -5.99
C LYS A 38 23.25 -3.68 -7.31
N PRO A 39 23.92 -4.61 -8.03
CA PRO A 39 23.40 -5.12 -9.29
C PRO A 39 22.01 -5.74 -9.09
N PRO A 40 21.06 -5.48 -10.01
CA PRO A 40 19.73 -6.07 -9.92
C PRO A 40 19.81 -7.59 -10.02
N GLY A 41 18.94 -8.30 -9.29
CA GLY A 41 18.81 -9.75 -9.40
C GLY A 41 18.36 -10.18 -10.81
N PRO A 42 18.46 -11.48 -11.16
CA PRO A 42 18.20 -11.96 -12.52
C PRO A 42 16.82 -11.57 -13.08
N VAL A 43 15.77 -11.68 -12.26
CA VAL A 43 14.40 -11.30 -12.64
C VAL A 43 14.27 -9.80 -12.85
N ALA A 44 14.86 -8.99 -11.96
CA ALA A 44 14.85 -7.54 -12.09
C ALA A 44 15.63 -7.08 -13.33
N LYS A 45 16.76 -7.72 -13.62
CA LYS A 45 17.56 -7.48 -14.82
C LYS A 45 16.79 -7.83 -16.10
N PHE A 46 16.13 -9.00 -16.13
CA PHE A 46 15.26 -9.40 -17.24
C PHE A 46 14.18 -8.35 -17.50
N TRP A 47 13.44 -7.92 -16.46
CA TRP A 47 12.39 -6.92 -16.65
C TRP A 47 12.93 -5.56 -17.05
N ALA A 48 14.09 -5.14 -16.53
CA ALA A 48 14.75 -3.91 -16.97
C ALA A 48 15.08 -3.96 -18.47
N SER A 49 15.70 -5.07 -18.92
CA SER A 49 16.01 -5.28 -20.35
C SER A 49 14.75 -5.43 -21.21
N PHE A 50 13.71 -6.10 -20.71
CA PHE A 50 12.44 -6.25 -21.44
C PHE A 50 11.71 -4.90 -21.59
N LEU A 51 11.86 -3.97 -20.65
CA LEU A 51 11.24 -2.66 -20.71
C LEU A 51 11.99 -1.67 -21.62
N GLU A 52 13.18 -2.03 -22.11
CA GLU A 52 13.91 -1.29 -23.14
C GLU A 52 13.70 -1.97 -24.51
N PRO A 53 13.06 -1.33 -25.51
CA PRO A 53 12.45 0.01 -25.55
C PRO A 53 11.09 0.10 -24.86
N LYS A 54 10.74 1.28 -24.34
CA LYS A 54 9.54 1.57 -23.54
C LYS A 54 8.25 1.63 -24.35
N SER A 55 7.88 0.53 -25.00
CA SER A 55 6.58 0.44 -25.69
C SER A 55 5.42 0.30 -24.70
N LEU A 56 4.24 0.80 -25.08
CA LEU A 56 3.04 0.73 -24.24
C LEU A 56 2.69 -0.71 -23.85
N TRP A 57 2.73 -1.64 -24.82
CA TRP A 57 2.48 -3.07 -24.56
C TRP A 57 3.38 -3.62 -23.46
N ARG A 58 4.70 -3.41 -23.56
CA ARG A 58 5.68 -3.90 -22.58
C ARG A 58 5.42 -3.35 -21.17
N ILE A 59 5.06 -2.07 -21.08
CA ILE A 59 4.71 -1.41 -19.82
C ILE A 59 3.44 -2.04 -19.23
N TYR A 60 2.39 -2.24 -20.03
CA TYR A 60 1.15 -2.86 -19.55
C TYR A 60 1.36 -4.31 -19.12
N THR A 61 2.15 -5.10 -19.86
CA THR A 61 2.53 -6.46 -19.46
C THR A 61 3.25 -6.47 -18.12
N TYR A 62 4.23 -5.57 -17.93
CA TYR A 62 4.94 -5.48 -16.66
C TYR A 62 4.04 -5.04 -15.49
N LYS A 63 3.10 -4.12 -15.75
CA LYS A 63 2.09 -3.72 -14.75
C LYS A 63 1.20 -4.89 -14.35
N ALA A 64 0.72 -5.67 -15.31
CA ALA A 64 -0.09 -6.86 -15.05
C ALA A 64 0.70 -7.91 -14.24
N TYR A 65 1.96 -8.15 -14.60
CA TYR A 65 2.87 -9.02 -13.84
C TYR A 65 3.03 -8.55 -12.39
N LYS A 66 3.34 -7.26 -12.18
CA LYS A 66 3.48 -6.67 -10.84
C LYS A 66 2.20 -6.80 -10.02
N GLY A 67 1.05 -6.54 -10.65
CA GLY A 67 -0.27 -6.74 -10.04
C GLY A 67 -0.50 -8.20 -9.64
N GLY A 68 -0.21 -9.15 -10.53
CA GLY A 68 -0.33 -10.58 -10.25
C GLY A 68 0.56 -11.05 -9.11
N VAL A 69 1.84 -10.64 -9.09
CA VAL A 69 2.76 -10.95 -7.98
C VAL A 69 2.24 -10.38 -6.67
N PHE A 70 1.73 -9.14 -6.67
CA PHE A 70 1.12 -8.54 -5.48
C PHE A 70 -0.09 -9.36 -4.99
N THR A 71 -1.02 -9.70 -5.88
CA THR A 71 -2.22 -10.48 -5.53
C THR A 71 -1.84 -11.83 -4.92
N ILE A 72 -0.89 -12.55 -5.51
CA ILE A 72 -0.46 -13.85 -4.98
C ILE A 72 0.20 -13.69 -3.61
N THR A 73 1.20 -12.79 -3.51
CA THR A 73 2.05 -12.69 -2.32
C THR A 73 1.40 -11.98 -1.14
N ARG A 74 0.52 -11.01 -1.40
CA ARG A 74 -0.09 -10.15 -0.36
C ARG A 74 -1.55 -10.46 -0.08
N LEU A 75 -2.26 -11.18 -0.96
CA LEU A 75 -3.67 -11.51 -0.74
C LEU A 75 -3.89 -13.02 -0.65
N LEU A 76 -3.53 -13.78 -1.70
CA LEU A 76 -3.86 -15.21 -1.76
C LEU A 76 -3.10 -16.04 -0.75
N LEU A 77 -1.76 -15.92 -0.68
CA LEU A 77 -0.96 -16.69 0.27
C LEU A 77 -1.35 -16.38 1.73
N PRO A 78 -1.44 -15.11 2.17
CA PRO A 78 -1.93 -14.81 3.52
C PRO A 78 -3.35 -15.31 3.77
N GLY A 79 -4.26 -15.13 2.79
CA GLY A 79 -5.63 -15.62 2.88
C GLY A 79 -5.71 -17.13 3.09
N TRP A 80 -4.91 -17.92 2.35
CA TRP A 80 -4.81 -19.37 2.54
C TRP A 80 -4.24 -19.75 3.90
N ILE A 81 -3.22 -19.04 4.38
CA ILE A 81 -2.64 -19.29 5.71
C ILE A 81 -3.68 -19.03 6.80
N VAL A 82 -4.39 -17.89 6.74
CA VAL A 82 -5.46 -17.56 7.68
C VAL A 82 -6.58 -18.60 7.61
N HIS A 83 -7.02 -18.96 6.41
CA HIS A 83 -8.06 -19.98 6.23
C HIS A 83 -7.65 -21.34 6.83
N TYR A 84 -6.42 -21.78 6.58
CA TYR A 84 -5.87 -23.00 7.14
C TYR A 84 -5.83 -22.95 8.68
N TYR A 85 -5.37 -21.83 9.24
CA TYR A 85 -5.33 -21.65 10.68
C TYR A 85 -6.72 -21.69 11.30
N VAL A 86 -7.68 -20.95 10.75
CA VAL A 86 -9.07 -20.94 11.21
C VAL A 86 -9.67 -22.35 11.15
N LYS A 87 -9.48 -23.06 10.04
CA LYS A 87 -10.04 -24.40 9.82
C LYS A 87 -9.51 -25.45 10.81
N TYR A 88 -8.20 -25.48 11.05
CA TYR A 88 -7.58 -26.57 11.82
C TYR A 88 -7.23 -26.23 13.27
N HIS A 89 -7.16 -24.95 13.63
CA HIS A 89 -6.73 -24.53 14.98
C HIS A 89 -7.83 -23.80 15.76
N VAL A 90 -8.67 -23.02 15.07
CA VAL A 90 -9.72 -22.22 15.73
C VAL A 90 -11.02 -23.03 15.80
N ALA A 91 -11.49 -23.55 14.67
CA ALA A 91 -12.74 -24.30 14.60
C ALA A 91 -12.71 -25.63 15.38
N THR A 92 -11.52 -26.20 15.60
CA THR A 92 -11.35 -27.43 16.39
C THR A 92 -11.48 -27.19 17.90
N LYS A 93 -11.44 -25.94 18.37
CA LYS A 93 -11.62 -25.58 19.77
C LYS A 93 -13.09 -25.25 20.04
N PRO A 94 -13.67 -25.73 21.16
CA PRO A 94 -15.04 -25.36 21.53
C PRO A 94 -15.14 -23.85 21.71
N TYR A 95 -16.18 -23.25 21.14
CA TYR A 95 -16.39 -21.79 21.08
C TYR A 95 -15.24 -20.99 20.44
N GLY A 96 -14.35 -21.63 19.66
CA GLY A 96 -13.32 -20.93 18.91
C GLY A 96 -13.89 -20.02 17.83
N ILE A 97 -15.04 -20.39 17.26
CA ILE A 97 -15.84 -19.57 16.36
C ILE A 97 -17.28 -19.60 16.88
N VAL A 98 -17.85 -18.43 17.14
CA VAL A 98 -19.25 -18.30 17.55
C VAL A 98 -19.94 -17.43 16.52
N GLU A 99 -20.82 -18.04 15.73
CA GLU A 99 -21.58 -17.36 14.70
C GLU A 99 -22.99 -17.04 15.20
N THR A 100 -23.51 -15.89 14.79
CA THR A 100 -24.92 -15.57 14.98
C THR A 100 -25.75 -16.46 14.07
N LYS A 101 -26.77 -17.11 14.62
CA LYS A 101 -27.70 -17.94 13.83
C LYS A 101 -28.30 -17.11 12.69
N PRO A 102 -28.45 -17.69 11.48
CA PRO A 102 -29.06 -17.00 10.36
C PRO A 102 -30.50 -16.60 10.69
N LYS A 103 -30.96 -15.49 10.10
CA LYS A 103 -32.35 -15.07 10.21
C LYS A 103 -33.23 -16.02 9.42
N LEU A 104 -34.34 -16.40 10.02
CA LEU A 104 -35.34 -17.29 9.46
C LEU A 104 -36.57 -16.47 9.09
N LEU A 105 -37.02 -16.53 7.83
CA LEU A 105 -38.18 -15.82 7.34
C LEU A 105 -39.33 -16.79 7.03
N PRO A 106 -40.59 -16.32 7.11
CA PRO A 106 -41.75 -17.11 6.68
C PRO A 106 -41.58 -17.62 5.24
N GLY A 107 -41.87 -18.89 5.01
CA GLY A 107 -41.67 -19.56 3.71
C GLY A 107 -40.26 -20.11 3.46
N ASP A 108 -39.25 -19.80 4.29
CA ASP A 108 -37.92 -20.41 4.14
C ASP A 108 -37.95 -21.90 4.51
N THR A 109 -37.09 -22.69 3.87
CA THR A 109 -36.88 -24.11 4.20
C THR A 109 -35.57 -24.28 4.97
N ILE A 110 -35.63 -24.87 6.16
CA ILE A 110 -34.44 -25.20 6.95
C ILE A 110 -33.71 -26.35 6.26
N LEU A 111 -32.48 -26.13 5.77
CA LEU A 111 -31.75 -27.14 4.99
C LEU A 111 -31.45 -28.42 5.77
N GLU A 112 -31.23 -28.31 7.08
CA GLU A 112 -30.89 -29.44 7.94
C GLU A 112 -32.12 -30.27 8.35
N THR A 113 -33.31 -29.67 8.40
CA THR A 113 -34.55 -30.30 8.91
C THR A 113 -35.56 -30.57 7.80
N GLY A 114 -35.49 -29.84 6.69
CA GLY A 114 -36.47 -29.88 5.60
C GLY A 114 -37.81 -29.20 5.93
N GLU A 115 -37.93 -28.60 7.11
CA GLU A 115 -39.15 -27.92 7.56
C GLU A 115 -39.28 -26.56 6.86
N VAL A 116 -40.48 -26.30 6.32
CA VAL A 116 -40.85 -25.01 5.73
C VAL A 116 -41.47 -24.15 6.82
N LEU A 117 -40.95 -22.94 6.98
CA LEU A 117 -41.46 -22.02 7.98
C LEU A 117 -42.86 -21.53 7.61
N PRO A 118 -43.79 -21.51 8.58
CA PRO A 118 -45.16 -21.10 8.32
C PRO A 118 -45.21 -19.63 7.91
N ASP A 119 -46.13 -19.31 7.01
CA ASP A 119 -46.42 -17.95 6.61
C ASP A 119 -46.97 -17.13 7.79
N LEU A 120 -46.76 -15.81 7.73
CA LEU A 120 -47.39 -14.91 8.70
C LEU A 120 -48.91 -14.99 8.53
N PRO A 121 -49.67 -14.87 9.63
CA PRO A 121 -51.13 -14.83 9.54
C PRO A 121 -51.56 -13.68 8.63
N GLU A 122 -52.59 -13.91 7.80
CA GLU A 122 -53.16 -12.88 6.95
C GLU A 122 -53.64 -11.70 7.79
N ILE A 123 -52.94 -10.58 7.69
CA ILE A 123 -53.31 -9.35 8.34
C ILE A 123 -54.21 -8.60 7.36
N HIS A 124 -55.51 -8.52 7.65
CA HIS A 124 -56.42 -7.67 6.89
C HIS A 124 -56.06 -6.20 7.17
N GLY A 125 -55.16 -5.65 6.34
CA GLY A 125 -54.76 -4.26 6.43
C GLY A 125 -55.95 -3.36 6.11
N HIS A 126 -56.35 -2.52 7.06
CA HIS A 126 -57.26 -1.41 6.78
C HIS A 126 -56.48 -0.27 6.13
N HIS A 127 -56.48 -0.25 4.80
CA HIS A 127 -56.23 0.93 3.99
C HIS A 127 -57.39 1.11 3.01
#